data_AF-A0A1B6Z872-F1
#
_entry.id   AF-A0A1B6Z872-F1
#
_cell.length_a   1.000
_cell.length_b   1.000
_cell.length_c   1.000
_cell.angle_alpha   90.00
_cell.angle_beta   90.00
_cell.angle_gamma   90.00
#
_symmetry.space_group_name_H-M   'P 1'
#
loop_
_entity.id
_entity.type
_entity.pdbx_description
1 polymer ?
#
loop_
_entity_poly.entity_id
_entity_poly.type
_entity_poly.pdbx_seq_one_letter_code
_entity_poly.pdbx_strand_id
1 'polypeptide(L)'
;MVKRILKIDQPFVHGVWVWDDEGVPDGELVVTVDLKAESISVFRDGYEIGAAVITFGDSLKPTPTGVFPITQKSKDHVSNIYGSPMPYMLRLTNDGIAIHATDVKWGWGTRGCIGVPEEFARLLFEQAKLGDRVIITSGKRLHLGDAIAPTKG
;
A
#
# COMPACT_ATOMS: atom_id res chain seq x y z
N MET A 1 15.41 3.74 8.67
CA MET A 1 15.50 4.98 7.87
C MET A 1 15.44 4.60 6.40
N VAL A 2 15.00 5.52 5.54
CA VAL A 2 15.00 5.32 4.08
C VAL A 2 16.43 5.37 3.55
N LYS A 3 16.86 4.28 2.90
CA LYS A 3 18.19 4.08 2.31
C LYS A 3 18.17 4.27 0.79
N ARG A 4 17.07 3.92 0.12
CA ARG A 4 16.87 4.06 -1.33
C ARG A 4 15.41 4.35 -1.63
N ILE A 5 15.18 5.21 -2.61
CA ILE A 5 13.88 5.49 -3.23
C ILE A 5 14.00 5.09 -4.71
N LEU A 6 12.96 4.46 -5.26
CA LEU A 6 12.92 4.07 -6.65
C LEU A 6 12.86 5.30 -7.55
N LYS A 7 13.63 5.27 -8.64
CA LYS A 7 13.60 6.33 -9.64
C LYS A 7 12.42 6.07 -10.59
N ILE A 8 11.46 6.99 -10.60
CA ILE A 8 10.29 6.92 -11.48
C ILE A 8 10.43 8.02 -12.53
N ASP A 9 10.92 7.63 -13.71
CA ASP A 9 11.22 8.56 -14.82
C ASP A 9 10.01 8.82 -15.74
N GLN A 10 8.79 8.48 -15.30
CA GLN A 10 7.55 8.63 -16.05
C GLN A 10 6.45 9.30 -15.20
N PRO A 11 5.41 9.89 -15.82
CA PRO A 11 4.26 10.40 -15.08
C PRO A 11 3.65 9.32 -14.19
N PHE A 12 3.60 9.58 -12.89
CA PHE A 12 3.05 8.65 -11.90
C PHE A 12 1.54 8.85 -11.78
N VAL A 13 0.80 8.24 -12.72
CA VAL A 13 -0.66 8.33 -12.87
C VAL A 13 -1.34 6.99 -12.61
N HIS A 14 -2.67 6.97 -12.53
CA HIS A 14 -3.46 5.77 -12.26
C HIS A 14 -3.07 4.61 -13.17
N GLY A 15 -2.83 3.43 -12.57
CA GLY A 15 -2.35 2.23 -13.27
C GLY A 15 -0.83 2.11 -13.36
N VAL A 16 -0.07 3.17 -13.07
CA VAL A 16 1.39 3.11 -13.00
C VAL A 16 1.85 2.49 -11.68
N TRP A 17 2.78 1.55 -11.78
CA TRP A 17 3.50 0.97 -10.67
C TRP A 17 4.93 0.62 -11.12
N VAL A 18 5.83 0.51 -10.14
CA VAL A 18 7.22 0.08 -10.31
C VAL A 18 7.55 -0.91 -9.21
N TRP A 19 8.44 -1.85 -9.52
CA TRP A 19 8.97 -2.81 -8.56
C TRP A 19 10.42 -3.13 -8.93
N ASP A 20 11.31 -3.08 -7.95
CA ASP A 20 12.71 -3.43 -8.08
C ASP A 20 13.25 -3.80 -6.69
N ASP A 21 13.36 -5.10 -6.44
CA ASP A 21 13.95 -5.64 -5.23
C ASP A 21 15.31 -6.30 -5.47
N GLU A 22 15.94 -6.02 -6.62
CA GLU A 22 17.25 -6.57 -6.97
C GLU A 22 18.34 -6.05 -6.03
N GLY A 23 19.13 -6.97 -5.49
CA GLY A 23 20.24 -6.65 -4.57
C GLY A 23 19.80 -6.09 -3.21
N VAL A 24 18.50 -6.01 -2.92
CA VAL A 24 18.00 -5.54 -1.63
C VAL A 24 18.02 -6.69 -0.62
N PRO A 25 18.68 -6.53 0.55
CA PRO A 25 18.73 -7.59 1.55
C PRO A 25 17.34 -7.89 2.15
N ASP A 26 17.21 -9.06 2.78
CA ASP A 26 16.07 -9.37 3.63
C ASP A 26 16.03 -8.41 4.83
N GLY A 27 14.83 -8.13 5.32
CA GLY A 27 14.65 -7.34 6.53
C GLY A 27 13.19 -6.99 6.79
N GLU A 28 12.98 -6.02 7.68
CA GLU A 28 11.64 -5.54 8.01
C GLU A 28 10.97 -4.97 6.75
N LEU A 29 9.73 -5.40 6.50
CA LEU A 29 8.88 -4.83 5.47
C LEU A 29 7.96 -3.77 6.10
N VAL A 30 7.98 -2.57 5.52
CA VAL A 30 7.07 -1.49 5.91
C VAL A 30 6.42 -0.93 4.66
N VAL A 31 5.10 -0.85 4.68
CA VAL A 31 4.32 -0.23 3.62
C VAL A 31 3.92 1.17 4.07
N THR A 32 4.04 2.14 3.19
CA THR A 32 3.54 3.50 3.42
C THR A 32 2.54 3.88 2.36
N VAL A 33 1.48 4.57 2.78
CA VAL A 33 0.40 5.04 1.91
C VAL A 33 0.19 6.51 2.20
N ASP A 34 0.19 7.35 1.16
CA ASP A 34 -0.16 8.76 1.27
C ASP A 34 -1.39 9.03 0.42
N LEU A 35 -2.50 9.37 1.08
CA LEU A 35 -3.81 9.59 0.45
C LEU A 35 -3.86 10.86 -0.38
N LYS A 36 -3.07 11.90 -0.03
CA LYS A 36 -3.03 13.17 -0.79
C LYS A 36 -2.20 13.01 -2.06
N ALA A 37 -1.17 12.19 -1.99
CA ALA A 37 -0.29 11.86 -3.10
C ALA A 37 -0.81 10.69 -3.96
N GLU A 38 -1.89 10.04 -3.53
CA GLU A 38 -2.48 8.86 -4.14
C GLU A 38 -1.45 7.75 -4.41
N SER A 39 -0.52 7.53 -3.46
CA SER A 39 0.63 6.65 -3.66
C SER A 39 0.81 5.66 -2.51
N ILE A 40 1.23 4.45 -2.87
CA ILE A 40 1.75 3.43 -1.96
C ILE A 40 3.22 3.16 -2.27
N SER A 41 4.03 2.96 -1.23
CA SER A 41 5.43 2.56 -1.30
C SER A 41 5.68 1.36 -0.39
N VAL A 42 6.52 0.44 -0.82
CA VAL A 42 6.92 -0.78 -0.09
C VAL A 42 8.40 -0.69 0.16
N PHE A 43 8.79 -0.73 1.43
CA PHE A 43 10.18 -0.71 1.86
C PHE A 43 10.58 -2.06 2.45
N ARG A 44 11.75 -2.58 2.07
CA ARG A 44 12.42 -3.73 2.69
C ARG A 44 13.77 -3.29 3.21
N ASP A 45 14.00 -3.41 4.52
CA ASP A 45 15.22 -2.92 5.20
C ASP A 45 15.57 -1.44 4.85
N GLY A 46 14.55 -0.61 4.64
CA GLY A 46 14.71 0.80 4.28
C GLY A 46 14.98 1.08 2.79
N TYR A 47 15.06 0.06 1.94
CA TYR A 47 15.09 0.25 0.49
C TYR A 47 13.67 0.19 -0.05
N GLU A 48 13.25 1.21 -0.79
CA GLU A 48 12.00 1.12 -1.56
C GLU A 48 12.19 0.05 -2.64
N ILE A 49 11.28 -0.93 -2.63
CA ILE A 49 11.24 -2.06 -3.56
C ILE A 49 10.01 -2.05 -4.45
N GLY A 50 9.01 -1.23 -4.13
CA GLY A 50 7.86 -1.04 -4.98
C GLY A 50 7.13 0.26 -4.69
N ALA A 51 6.55 0.86 -5.73
CA ALA A 51 5.65 1.99 -5.61
C ALA A 51 4.50 1.88 -6.62
N ALA A 52 3.29 2.29 -6.24
CA ALA A 52 2.14 2.34 -7.16
C ALA A 52 1.24 3.55 -6.89
N VAL A 53 0.49 3.96 -7.91
CA VAL A 53 -0.69 4.81 -7.72
C VAL A 53 -1.84 3.97 -7.18
N ILE A 54 -2.61 4.51 -6.25
CA ILE A 54 -3.70 3.81 -5.56
C ILE A 54 -5.06 4.41 -5.89
N THR A 55 -6.10 3.60 -5.68
CA THR A 55 -7.45 4.11 -5.36
C THR A 55 -7.73 3.91 -3.88
N PHE A 56 -8.50 4.79 -3.25
CA PHE A 56 -8.75 4.73 -1.80
C PHE A 56 -10.20 5.14 -1.46
N GLY A 57 -10.52 5.16 -0.17
CA GLY A 57 -11.87 5.41 0.33
C GLY A 57 -12.46 6.74 -0.12
N ASP A 58 -13.72 6.72 -0.55
CA ASP A 58 -14.49 7.92 -0.90
C ASP A 58 -14.89 8.75 0.33
N SER A 59 -15.58 9.87 0.10
CA SER A 59 -16.04 10.77 1.18
C SER A 59 -17.08 10.15 2.12
N LEU A 60 -17.77 9.08 1.70
CA LEU A 60 -18.77 8.38 2.51
C LEU A 60 -18.11 7.33 3.41
N LYS A 61 -17.00 6.72 2.97
CA LYS A 61 -16.18 5.81 3.78
C LYS A 61 -14.69 6.03 3.51
N PRO A 62 -14.07 7.04 4.16
CA PRO A 62 -12.67 7.39 3.93
C PRO A 62 -11.73 6.31 4.45
N THR A 63 -10.56 6.19 3.84
CA THR A 63 -9.47 5.35 4.36
C THR A 63 -8.90 5.98 5.63
N PRO A 64 -8.79 5.26 6.75
CA PRO A 64 -8.28 5.82 8.00
C PRO A 64 -6.76 6.03 7.93
N THR A 65 -6.28 7.13 8.52
CA THR A 65 -4.85 7.38 8.74
C THR A 65 -4.38 6.71 10.03
N GLY A 66 -3.11 6.29 10.09
CA GLY A 66 -2.54 5.65 11.28
C GLY A 66 -1.49 4.60 10.95
N VAL A 67 -1.19 3.74 11.92
CA VAL A 67 -0.32 2.57 11.72
C VAL A 67 -1.14 1.33 11.99
N PHE A 68 -1.16 0.43 11.02
CA PHE A 68 -1.94 -0.79 11.05
C PHE A 68 -1.03 -1.99 10.83
N PRO A 69 -1.15 -3.06 11.63
CA PRO A 69 -0.51 -4.32 11.31
C PRO A 69 -1.30 -5.04 10.20
N ILE A 70 -0.61 -5.83 9.38
CA ILE A 70 -1.28 -6.80 8.53
C ILE A 70 -1.78 -7.96 9.41
N THR A 71 -3.10 -8.09 9.55
CA THR A 71 -3.72 -9.07 10.44
C THR A 71 -4.21 -10.32 9.72
N GLN A 72 -4.41 -10.25 8.40
CA GLN A 72 -4.83 -11.38 7.58
C GLN A 72 -4.29 -11.26 6.17
N LYS A 73 -4.00 -12.41 5.56
CA LYS A 73 -3.67 -12.57 4.15
C LYS A 73 -4.63 -13.54 3.50
N SER A 74 -5.16 -13.20 2.32
CA SER A 74 -5.95 -14.12 1.50
C SER A 74 -5.78 -13.81 0.02
N LYS A 75 -5.37 -14.81 -0.77
CA LYS A 75 -5.15 -14.65 -2.21
C LYS A 75 -6.47 -14.46 -2.97
N ASP A 76 -7.51 -15.20 -2.60
CA ASP A 76 -8.78 -15.28 -3.32
C ASP A 76 -9.94 -14.76 -2.45
N HIS A 77 -9.71 -13.67 -1.71
CA HIS A 77 -10.75 -13.11 -0.83
C HIS A 77 -11.92 -12.56 -1.64
N VAL A 78 -13.13 -12.77 -1.13
CA VAL A 78 -14.36 -12.12 -1.62
C VAL A 78 -14.93 -11.30 -0.48
N SER A 79 -15.28 -10.04 -0.75
CA SER A 79 -15.85 -9.15 0.26
C SER A 79 -17.16 -9.72 0.81
N ASN A 80 -17.23 -9.94 2.13
CA ASN A 80 -18.47 -10.35 2.80
C ASN A 80 -19.58 -9.29 2.72
N ILE A 81 -19.21 -8.02 2.49
CA ILE A 81 -20.15 -6.87 2.49
C ILE A 81 -20.61 -6.55 1.06
N TYR A 82 -19.72 -6.66 0.07
CA TYR A 82 -19.99 -6.24 -1.31
C TYR A 82 -20.03 -7.39 -2.33
N GLY A 83 -19.71 -8.62 -1.93
CA GLY A 83 -19.66 -9.79 -2.82
C GLY A 83 -18.61 -9.72 -3.93
N SER A 84 -17.78 -8.67 -3.93
CA SER A 84 -16.79 -8.41 -4.98
C SER A 84 -15.45 -9.08 -4.66
N PRO A 85 -14.73 -9.63 -5.66
CA PRO A 85 -13.39 -10.17 -5.48
C PRO A 85 -12.42 -9.11 -4.96
N MET A 86 -11.53 -9.53 -4.05
CA MET A 86 -10.44 -8.74 -3.50
C MET A 86 -9.15 -9.57 -3.56
N PRO A 87 -8.57 -9.77 -4.77
CA PRO A 87 -7.39 -10.62 -4.91
C PRO A 87 -6.20 -10.07 -4.12
N TYR A 88 -5.36 -10.97 -3.59
CA TYR A 88 -4.17 -10.62 -2.82
C TYR A 88 -4.43 -9.69 -1.63
N MET A 89 -5.56 -9.92 -0.94
CA MET A 89 -5.99 -9.09 0.19
C MET A 89 -5.02 -9.18 1.37
N LEU A 90 -4.70 -8.01 1.93
CA LEU A 90 -4.00 -7.78 3.19
C LEU A 90 -4.90 -6.97 4.13
N ARG A 91 -5.44 -7.57 5.19
CA ARG A 91 -6.36 -6.90 6.14
C ARG A 91 -5.58 -6.00 7.10
N LEU A 92 -6.09 -4.79 7.35
CA LEU A 92 -5.50 -3.79 8.24
C LEU A 92 -6.33 -3.56 9.51
N THR A 93 -7.66 -3.67 9.41
CA THR A 93 -8.59 -3.38 10.51
C THR A 93 -9.68 -4.44 10.65
N ASN A 94 -10.28 -4.55 11.83
CA ASN A 94 -11.35 -5.51 12.08
C ASN A 94 -12.67 -5.15 11.37
N ASP A 95 -12.89 -3.87 11.08
CA ASP A 95 -14.06 -3.36 10.34
C ASP A 95 -13.88 -3.44 8.80
N GLY A 96 -12.79 -4.04 8.35
CA GLY A 96 -12.66 -4.52 6.99
C GLY A 96 -11.83 -3.65 6.05
N ILE A 97 -11.04 -2.69 6.53
CA ILE A 97 -10.08 -1.97 5.68
C ILE A 97 -8.93 -2.91 5.30
N ALA A 98 -8.57 -2.92 4.02
CA ALA A 98 -7.54 -3.81 3.46
C ALA A 98 -6.82 -3.15 2.27
N ILE A 99 -5.62 -3.63 1.97
CA ILE A 99 -4.98 -3.47 0.66
C ILE A 99 -5.37 -4.67 -0.21
N HIS A 100 -5.74 -4.45 -1.47
CA HIS A 100 -6.02 -5.54 -2.42
C HIS A 100 -5.91 -5.10 -3.88
N ALA A 101 -5.85 -6.07 -4.79
CA ALA A 101 -5.92 -5.82 -6.22
C ALA A 101 -7.27 -5.22 -6.63
N THR A 102 -7.24 -4.19 -7.47
CA THR A 102 -8.41 -3.63 -8.15
C THR A 102 -7.98 -2.96 -9.45
N ASP A 103 -8.95 -2.64 -10.29
CA ASP A 103 -8.75 -1.72 -11.42
C ASP A 103 -8.52 -0.30 -10.89
N VAL A 104 -7.28 0.20 -11.00
CA VAL A 104 -6.91 1.56 -10.55
C VAL A 104 -7.19 2.55 -11.68
N LYS A 105 -8.32 3.23 -11.60
CA LYS A 105 -8.80 4.18 -12.63
C LYS A 105 -9.16 5.53 -12.00
N TRP A 106 -8.94 6.61 -12.76
CA TRP A 106 -9.28 7.96 -12.31
C TRP A 106 -10.79 8.10 -12.04
N GLY A 107 -11.15 8.73 -10.93
CA GLY A 107 -12.55 8.95 -10.52
C GLY A 107 -13.20 7.77 -9.81
N TRP A 108 -12.47 6.68 -9.53
CA TRP A 108 -12.97 5.51 -8.82
C TRP A 108 -12.49 5.53 -7.37
N GLY A 109 -13.43 5.54 -6.42
CA GLY A 109 -13.16 5.40 -4.99
C GLY A 109 -13.55 4.00 -4.49
N THR A 110 -12.89 3.54 -3.44
CA THR A 110 -13.29 2.32 -2.72
C THR A 110 -14.21 2.69 -1.54
N ARG A 111 -14.73 1.68 -0.83
CA ARG A 111 -15.39 1.90 0.47
C ARG A 111 -14.40 1.70 1.64
N GLY A 112 -13.30 2.44 1.58
CA GLY A 112 -12.26 2.54 2.62
C GLY A 112 -10.97 1.74 2.35
N CYS A 113 -11.03 0.70 1.52
CA CYS A 113 -9.85 -0.10 1.15
C CYS A 113 -8.83 0.67 0.31
N ILE A 114 -7.61 0.18 0.25
CA ILE A 114 -6.57 0.68 -0.66
C ILE A 114 -6.47 -0.30 -1.82
N GLY A 115 -6.83 0.19 -3.00
CA GLY A 115 -6.76 -0.55 -4.25
C GLY A 115 -5.45 -0.29 -4.98
N VAL A 116 -4.80 -1.36 -5.45
CA VAL A 116 -3.55 -1.33 -6.20
C VAL A 116 -3.63 -2.18 -7.48
N PRO A 117 -2.77 -1.99 -8.48
CA PRO A 117 -2.71 -2.86 -9.66
C PRO A 117 -2.45 -4.31 -9.26
N GLU A 118 -3.01 -5.26 -10.02
CA GLU A 118 -3.01 -6.68 -9.64
C GLU A 118 -1.61 -7.28 -9.45
N GLU A 119 -0.70 -7.03 -10.39
CA GLU A 119 0.66 -7.56 -10.31
C GLU A 119 1.45 -6.96 -9.13
N PHE A 120 1.24 -5.68 -8.85
CA PHE A 120 1.78 -5.05 -7.65
C PHE A 120 1.22 -5.68 -6.37
N ALA A 121 -0.09 -5.97 -6.33
CA ALA A 121 -0.73 -6.65 -5.21
C ALA A 121 -0.14 -8.04 -4.98
N ARG A 122 0.09 -8.80 -6.06
CA ARG A 122 0.72 -10.13 -6.02
C ARG A 122 2.13 -10.06 -5.41
N LEU A 123 2.97 -9.15 -5.90
CA LEU A 123 4.34 -8.96 -5.42
C LEU A 123 4.37 -8.54 -3.95
N LEU A 124 3.56 -7.55 -3.57
CA LEU A 124 3.43 -7.13 -2.17
C LEU A 124 2.94 -8.28 -1.29
N PHE A 125 1.95 -9.05 -1.74
CA PHE A 125 1.44 -10.20 -1.00
C PHE A 125 2.51 -11.27 -0.78
N GLU A 126 3.39 -11.52 -1.74
CA GLU A 126 4.48 -12.50 -1.60
C GLU A 126 5.53 -12.06 -0.58
N GLN A 127 5.84 -10.76 -0.53
CA GLN A 127 6.83 -10.22 0.42
C GLN A 127 6.27 -10.05 1.84
N ALA A 128 5.01 -9.63 1.96
CA ALA A 128 4.42 -9.25 3.23
C ALA A 128 4.16 -10.45 4.15
N LYS A 129 4.26 -10.22 5.46
CA LYS A 129 3.99 -11.17 6.54
C LYS A 129 2.96 -10.58 7.50
N LEU A 130 2.32 -11.46 8.29
CA LEU A 130 1.44 -11.00 9.36
C LEU A 130 2.26 -10.20 10.38
N GLY A 131 1.73 -9.05 10.81
CA GLY A 131 2.40 -8.12 11.71
C GLY A 131 3.23 -7.04 11.03
N ASP A 132 3.55 -7.17 9.74
CA ASP A 132 4.19 -6.08 8.99
C ASP A 132 3.34 -4.82 9.04
N ARG A 133 4.02 -3.67 9.08
CA ARG A 133 3.39 -2.37 9.35
C ARG A 133 2.96 -1.69 8.07
N VAL A 134 1.74 -1.16 8.07
CA VAL A 134 1.20 -0.26 7.06
C VAL A 134 0.96 1.10 7.69
N ILE A 135 1.67 2.12 7.21
CA ILE A 135 1.58 3.50 7.70
C ILE A 135 0.77 4.30 6.68
N ILE A 136 -0.40 4.80 7.08
CA ILE A 136 -1.29 5.59 6.22
C ILE A 136 -1.28 7.05 6.67
N THR A 137 -0.89 7.95 5.78
CA THR A 137 -0.80 9.40 5.98
C THR A 137 -1.64 10.17 4.95
N SER A 138 -1.74 11.49 5.13
CA SER A 138 -2.32 12.40 4.14
C SER A 138 -1.40 13.61 3.97
N GLY A 139 -0.61 13.62 2.90
CA GLY A 139 0.33 14.71 2.59
C GLY A 139 1.69 14.63 3.27
N LYS A 140 2.13 13.44 3.65
CA LYS A 140 3.48 13.18 4.17
C LYS A 140 4.15 12.07 3.36
N ARG A 141 4.93 12.47 2.36
CA ARG A 141 5.85 11.60 1.63
C ARG A 141 7.16 11.43 2.39
N LEU A 142 7.73 10.24 2.31
CA LEU A 142 9.06 9.94 2.83
C LEU A 142 10.13 10.34 1.81
N HIS A 143 11.24 10.88 2.31
CA HIS A 143 12.44 11.24 1.56
C HIS A 143 13.63 10.40 2.02
N LEU A 144 14.71 10.41 1.24
CA LEU A 144 15.97 9.77 1.63
C LEU A 144 16.44 10.26 3.00
N GLY A 145 16.82 9.33 3.88
CA GLY A 145 17.23 9.63 5.25
C GLY A 145 16.09 9.73 6.27
N ASP A 146 14.83 9.82 5.83
CA ASP A 146 13.71 9.90 6.76
C ASP A 146 13.57 8.63 7.60
N ALA A 147 13.09 8.79 8.84
CA ALA A 147 12.64 7.66 9.63
C ALA A 147 11.38 7.07 9.00
N ILE A 148 11.37 5.75 8.79
CA ILE A 148 10.16 5.01 8.41
C ILE A 148 9.41 4.72 9.70
N ALA A 149 8.74 5.75 10.21
CA ALA A 149 8.02 5.71 11.47
C ALA A 149 6.71 6.48 11.35
N PRO A 150 5.69 6.15 12.17
CA PRO A 150 4.56 7.04 12.34
C PRO A 150 5.06 8.44 12.67
N THR A 151 4.57 9.44 11.95
CA THR A 151 4.77 10.80 12.39
C THR A 151 4.06 10.97 13.73
N LYS A 152 4.80 11.32 14.78
CA LYS A 152 4.18 11.87 15.99
C LYS A 152 3.34 13.08 15.53
N GLY A 153 2.04 13.04 15.81
CA GLY A 153 1.16 14.19 15.66
C GLY A 153 1.64 15.34 16.52
#